data_AF-A0A345RDE6-F1
#
_entry.id   AF-A0A345RDE6-F1
#
_cell.length_a   1.000
_cell.length_b   1.000
_cell.length_c   1.000
_cell.angle_alpha   90.00
_cell.angle_beta   90.00
_cell.angle_gamma   90.00
#
_symmetry.space_group_name_H-M   'P 1'
#
loop_
_entity.id
_entity.type
_entity.pdbx_description
1 polymer ?
#
loop_
_entity_poly.entity_id
_entity_poly.type
_entity_poly.pdbx_seq_one_letter_code
_entity_poly.pdbx_strand_id
1 'polypeptide(L)'
;MTDQNDMNARLESEFAAARRSRHEPSPDLMARVLSDALAHQPRPAMARAAAPARAGFGTRIFGFLGGWAAMGGLATATIVGFWIGIRPPDMIETPTNALFSQNDTLALVDADLSDFSWNFEDPNP
;
A
#
# COMPACT_ATOMS: atom_id res chain seq x y z
N MET A 1 -6.47 -14.07 -21.01
CA MET A 1 -7.22 -12.90 -21.51
C MET A 1 -8.70 -13.21 -21.77
N THR A 2 -9.08 -14.40 -22.22
CA THR A 2 -10.49 -14.77 -22.47
C THR A 2 -11.33 -14.88 -21.19
N ASP A 3 -10.78 -15.42 -20.10
CA ASP A 3 -11.50 -15.62 -18.83
C ASP A 3 -11.97 -14.30 -18.17
N GLN A 4 -11.16 -13.24 -18.25
CA GLN A 4 -11.53 -11.90 -17.74
C GLN A 4 -12.73 -11.31 -18.48
N ASN A 5 -12.84 -11.55 -19.78
CA ASN A 5 -13.93 -11.05 -20.61
C ASN A 5 -15.24 -11.76 -20.26
N ASP A 6 -15.18 -13.06 -19.99
CA ASP A 6 -16.33 -13.86 -19.57
C ASP A 6 -16.83 -13.43 -18.19
N MET A 7 -15.92 -13.16 -17.25
CA MET A 7 -16.28 -12.61 -15.92
C MET A 7 -16.93 -11.23 -16.01
N ASN A 8 -16.38 -10.33 -16.83
CA ASN A 8 -16.96 -9.00 -17.04
C ASN A 8 -18.34 -9.06 -17.71
N ALA A 9 -18.52 -9.96 -18.69
CA ALA A 9 -19.81 -10.17 -19.35
C ALA A 9 -20.87 -10.68 -18.37
N ARG A 10 -20.49 -11.58 -17.47
CA ARG A 10 -21.38 -12.06 -16.40
C ARG A 10 -21.74 -10.95 -15.42
N LEU A 11 -20.77 -10.16 -14.95
CA LEU A 11 -21.03 -9.01 -14.08
C LEU A 11 -21.95 -7.97 -14.73
N GLU A 12 -21.74 -7.66 -16.01
CA GLU A 12 -22.61 -6.73 -16.73
C GLU A 12 -24.05 -7.25 -16.82
N SER A 13 -24.23 -8.56 -17.01
CA SER A 13 -25.57 -9.17 -17.00
C SER A 13 -26.28 -9.06 -15.65
N GLU A 14 -25.55 -9.26 -14.55
CA GLU A 14 -26.06 -9.11 -13.17
C GLU A 14 -26.39 -7.64 -12.86
N PHE A 15 -25.55 -6.70 -13.26
CA PHE A 15 -25.82 -5.27 -13.09
C PHE A 15 -27.00 -4.79 -13.95
N ALA A 16 -27.14 -5.32 -15.17
CA ALA A 16 -28.30 -5.05 -16.00
C ALA A 16 -29.60 -5.59 -15.38
N ALA A 17 -29.55 -6.76 -14.73
CA ALA A 17 -30.68 -7.30 -13.97
C ALA A 17 -31.02 -6.41 -12.76
N ALA A 18 -30.03 -6.02 -11.96
CA ALA A 18 -30.21 -5.16 -10.80
C ALA A 18 -30.77 -3.77 -11.16
N ARG A 19 -30.41 -3.21 -12.33
CA ARG A 19 -30.94 -1.92 -12.80
C ARG A 19 -32.43 -1.99 -13.17
N ARG A 20 -32.90 -3.15 -13.66
CA ARG A 20 -34.33 -3.37 -13.97
C ARG A 20 -35.19 -3.54 -12.73
N SER A 21 -34.62 -4.07 -11.64
CA SER A 21 -35.28 -4.25 -10.35
C SER A 21 -34.98 -3.11 -9.36
N ARG A 22 -34.94 -1.87 -9.85
CA ARG A 22 -34.65 -0.71 -9.00
C ARG A 22 -35.80 -0.50 -8.02
N HIS A 23 -35.54 -0.77 -6.75
CA HIS A 23 -36.49 -0.45 -5.67
C HIS A 23 -36.29 1.01 -5.29
N GLU A 24 -37.38 1.79 -5.33
CA GLU A 24 -37.35 3.16 -4.81
C GLU A 24 -37.11 3.08 -3.29
N PRO A 25 -36.10 3.81 -2.75
CA PRO A 25 -35.89 3.86 -1.31
C PRO A 25 -37.14 4.37 -0.60
N SER A 26 -37.43 3.85 0.60
CA SER A 26 -38.58 4.35 1.35
C SER A 26 -38.39 5.82 1.72
N PRO A 27 -39.47 6.63 1.76
CA PRO A 27 -39.39 8.04 2.14
C PRO A 27 -38.76 8.26 3.53
N ASP A 28 -38.99 7.35 4.48
CA ASP A 28 -38.40 7.39 5.82
C ASP A 28 -36.88 7.17 5.78
N LEU A 29 -36.41 6.20 5.00
CA LEU A 29 -34.97 6.01 4.80
C LEU A 29 -34.34 7.23 4.14
N MET A 30 -35.03 7.86 3.18
CA MET A 30 -34.49 9.06 2.55
C MET A 30 -34.43 10.26 3.49
N ALA A 31 -35.44 10.45 4.33
CA ALA A 31 -35.41 11.47 5.36
C ALA A 31 -34.23 11.26 6.32
N ARG A 32 -33.99 10.01 6.76
CA ARG A 32 -32.86 9.66 7.64
C ARG A 32 -31.51 9.90 6.97
N VAL A 33 -31.32 9.42 5.74
CA VAL A 33 -30.08 9.62 4.97
C VAL A 33 -29.79 11.10 4.76
N LEU A 34 -30.80 11.90 4.41
CA LEU A 34 -30.62 13.34 4.24
C LEU A 34 -30.30 14.03 5.57
N SER A 35 -30.94 13.62 6.67
CA SER A 35 -30.62 14.16 8.00
C SER A 35 -29.19 13.85 8.44
N ASP A 36 -28.71 12.63 8.15
CA ASP A 36 -27.36 12.19 8.45
C ASP A 36 -26.33 12.91 7.58
N ALA A 37 -26.62 13.03 6.28
CA ALA A 37 -25.80 13.79 5.34
C ALA A 37 -25.69 15.26 5.74
N LEU A 38 -26.76 15.88 6.23
CA LEU A 38 -26.73 17.26 6.75
C LEU A 38 -25.92 17.36 8.05
N ALA A 39 -26.00 16.36 8.94
CA ALA A 39 -25.22 16.33 10.16
C ALA A 39 -23.72 16.20 9.90
N HIS A 40 -23.35 15.44 8.86
CA HIS A 40 -21.98 15.20 8.44
C HIS A 40 -21.50 16.11 7.31
N GLN A 41 -22.35 17.02 6.83
CA GLN A 41 -21.95 17.97 5.79
C GLN A 41 -20.80 18.80 6.35
N PRO A 42 -19.63 18.81 5.70
CA PRO A 42 -18.54 19.66 6.13
C PRO A 42 -19.09 21.08 6.08
N ARG A 43 -19.28 21.68 7.26
CA ARG A 43 -19.62 23.10 7.33
C ARG A 43 -18.53 23.81 6.53
N PRO A 44 -18.87 24.61 5.51
CA PRO A 44 -17.88 25.52 4.97
C PRO A 44 -17.38 26.27 6.19
N ALA A 45 -16.10 26.11 6.50
CA ALA A 45 -15.48 26.94 7.49
C ALA A 45 -15.66 28.35 6.91
N MET A 46 -16.69 29.06 7.38
CA MET A 46 -16.66 30.51 7.37
C MET A 46 -15.34 30.78 8.03
N ALA A 47 -14.36 31.15 7.21
CA ALA A 47 -13.01 31.39 7.65
C ALA A 47 -13.09 32.64 8.53
N ARG A 48 -13.54 32.47 9.77
CA ARG A 48 -12.91 33.14 10.87
C ARG A 48 -11.48 32.68 10.71
N ALA A 49 -10.60 33.57 10.29
CA ALA A 49 -9.18 33.33 10.26
C ALA A 49 -8.77 32.93 11.68
N ALA A 50 -8.93 31.65 12.02
CA ALA A 50 -8.30 31.05 13.17
C ALA A 50 -6.83 31.18 12.84
N ALA A 51 -6.12 31.98 13.64
CA ALA A 51 -4.67 32.06 13.56
C ALA A 51 -4.14 30.64 13.33
N PRO A 52 -3.24 30.42 12.35
CA PRO A 52 -2.86 29.08 11.96
C PRO A 52 -2.37 28.37 13.21
N ALA A 53 -3.18 27.43 13.72
CA ALA A 53 -2.71 26.49 14.70
C ALA A 53 -1.46 25.89 14.06
N ARG A 54 -0.34 25.93 14.77
CA ARG A 54 0.92 25.35 14.29
C ARG A 54 0.69 23.84 14.22
N ALA A 55 0.00 23.39 13.17
CA ALA A 55 -0.28 22.00 12.92
C ALA A 55 1.10 21.36 12.81
N GLY A 56 1.38 20.44 13.74
CA GLY A 56 2.64 19.72 13.75
C GLY A 56 2.84 19.06 12.39
N PHE A 57 4.11 18.87 12.01
CA PHE A 57 4.49 18.27 10.73
C PHE A 57 3.71 16.97 10.44
N GLY A 58 3.50 16.14 11.47
CA GLY A 58 2.69 14.92 11.39
C GLY A 58 1.24 15.19 10.99
N THR A 59 0.54 16.16 11.60
CA THR A 59 -0.86 16.48 11.27
C THR A 59 -1.02 16.99 9.84
N ARG A 60 0.00 17.68 9.30
CA ARG A 60 0.00 18.12 7.89
C ARG A 60 0.17 16.95 6.93
N ILE A 61 1.07 16.00 7.24
CA ILE A 61 1.24 14.78 6.46
C ILE A 61 -0.06 13.96 6.49
N PHE A 62 -0.66 13.74 7.66
CA PHE A 62 -1.93 13.03 7.77
C PHE A 62 -3.07 13.71 7.00
N GLY A 63 -3.14 15.04 7.02
CA GLY A 63 -4.12 15.80 6.23
C GLY A 63 -3.88 15.71 4.72
N PHE A 64 -2.61 15.71 4.29
CA PHE A 64 -2.23 15.65 2.87
C PHE A 64 -2.42 14.25 2.27
N LEU A 65 -2.18 13.20 3.06
CA LEU A 65 -2.31 11.81 2.62
C LEU A 65 -3.77 11.35 2.47
N GLY A 66 -4.75 12.13 2.94
CA GLY A 66 -6.18 11.78 2.89
C GLY A 66 -6.74 11.22 4.19
N GLY A 67 -6.05 11.43 5.33
CA GLY A 67 -6.50 11.05 6.66
C GLY A 67 -6.57 9.53 6.86
N TRP A 68 -7.64 9.07 7.51
CA TRP A 68 -7.85 7.66 7.87
C TRP A 68 -7.88 6.71 6.66
N ALA A 69 -8.34 7.18 5.49
CA ALA A 69 -8.35 6.37 4.27
C ALA A 69 -6.92 5.99 3.83
N ALA A 70 -5.97 6.92 3.97
CA ALA A 70 -4.56 6.68 3.65
C ALA A 70 -3.93 5.62 4.58
N MET A 71 -4.26 5.68 5.87
CA MET A 71 -3.83 4.66 6.85
C MET A 71 -4.40 3.28 6.52
N GLY A 72 -5.67 3.21 6.12
CA GLY A 72 -6.29 1.96 5.65
C GLY A 72 -5.56 1.38 4.44
N GLY A 73 -5.20 2.23 3.47
CA GLY A 73 -4.40 1.83 2.31
C GLY A 73 -3.00 1.34 2.70
N LEU A 74 -2.30 2.05 3.57
CA LEU A 74 -0.96 1.68 4.06
C LEU A 74 -0.97 0.35 4.84
N ALA A 75 -1.97 0.15 5.71
CA ALA A 75 -2.15 -1.10 6.44
C ALA A 75 -2.43 -2.27 5.49
N THR A 76 -3.26 -2.04 4.47
CA THR A 76 -3.54 -3.09 3.46
C THR A 76 -2.30 -3.39 2.62
N ALA A 77 -1.54 -2.37 2.21
CA ALA A 77 -0.30 -2.52 1.44
C ALA A 77 0.78 -3.28 2.22
N THR A 78 0.90 -3.05 3.53
CA THR A 78 1.83 -3.79 4.38
C THR A 78 1.43 -5.26 4.54
N ILE A 79 0.13 -5.55 4.73
CA ILE A 79 -0.38 -6.92 4.78
C ILE A 79 -0.15 -7.64 3.44
N VAL A 80 -0.41 -6.97 2.32
CA VAL A 80 -0.18 -7.54 0.98
C VAL A 80 1.32 -7.78 0.73
N GLY A 81 2.18 -6.83 1.08
CA GLY A 81 3.64 -6.98 0.96
C GLY A 81 4.17 -8.13 1.82
N PHE A 82 3.68 -8.26 3.05
CA PHE A 82 3.99 -9.38 3.94
C PHE A 82 3.55 -10.73 3.35
N TRP A 83 2.33 -10.79 2.81
CA TRP A 83 1.80 -12.01 2.18
C TRP A 83 2.65 -12.45 0.98
N ILE A 84 3.03 -11.51 0.11
CA ILE A 84 3.90 -11.77 -1.06
C ILE A 84 5.30 -12.20 -0.62
N GLY A 85 5.84 -11.60 0.44
CA GLY A 85 7.18 -11.91 0.94
C GLY A 85 7.33 -13.34 1.50
N ILE A 86 6.29 -13.91 2.09
CA ILE A 86 6.33 -15.29 2.64
C ILE A 86 6.19 -16.35 1.55
N ARG A 87 5.50 -16.03 0.46
CA ARG A 87 5.20 -16.96 -0.65
C ARG A 87 5.64 -16.31 -1.97
N PRO A 88 6.96 -16.20 -2.22
CA PRO A 88 7.43 -15.73 -3.51
C PRO A 88 6.86 -16.64 -4.61
N PRO A 89 6.20 -16.08 -5.64
CA PRO A 89 5.70 -16.88 -6.75
C PRO A 89 6.88 -17.49 -7.53
N ASP A 90 6.76 -18.76 -7.93
CA ASP A 90 7.80 -19.58 -8.58
C ASP A 90 8.51 -18.91 -9.79
N MET A 91 7.93 -17.85 -10.36
CA MET A 91 8.50 -17.07 -11.47
C MET A 91 9.69 -16.17 -11.09
N ILE A 92 9.96 -15.95 -9.81
CA ILE A 92 11.05 -15.07 -9.33
C ILE A 92 12.28 -15.89 -8.86
N GLU A 93 12.14 -17.19 -8.62
CA GLU A 93 13.22 -18.03 -8.08
C GLU A 93 14.42 -18.12 -9.03
N THR A 94 14.20 -18.19 -10.35
CA THR A 94 15.25 -18.38 -11.36
C THR A 94 16.22 -17.18 -11.47
N PRO A 95 15.76 -15.93 -11.64
CA PRO A 95 16.68 -14.77 -11.68
C PRO A 95 17.27 -14.44 -10.31
N THR A 96 16.54 -14.69 -9.23
CA THR A 96 16.98 -14.39 -7.86
C THR A 96 18.09 -15.35 -7.40
N ASN A 97 17.99 -16.65 -7.71
CA ASN A 97 19.08 -17.60 -7.43
C ASN A 97 20.36 -17.28 -8.24
N ALA A 98 20.23 -16.80 -9.49
CA ALA A 98 21.39 -16.40 -10.29
C ALA A 98 22.09 -15.13 -9.76
N LEU A 99 21.35 -14.23 -9.12
CA LEU A 99 21.92 -13.06 -8.45
C LEU A 99 22.56 -13.43 -7.11
N PHE A 100 21.92 -14.27 -6.29
CA PHE A 100 22.49 -14.69 -5.01
C PHE A 100 23.68 -15.64 -5.16
N SER A 101 23.71 -16.46 -6.23
CA SER A 101 24.87 -17.31 -6.58
C SER A 101 26.13 -16.51 -6.92
N GLN A 102 26.00 -15.26 -7.37
CA GLN A 102 27.15 -14.38 -7.63
C GLN A 102 27.81 -13.86 -6.35
N ASN A 103 27.08 -13.84 -5.22
CA ASN A 103 27.60 -13.31 -3.96
C ASN A 103 28.55 -14.29 -3.25
N ASP A 104 28.54 -15.58 -3.60
CA ASP A 104 29.50 -16.57 -3.09
C ASP A 104 30.93 -16.26 -3.53
N THR A 105 31.10 -15.55 -4.67
CA THR A 105 32.43 -15.13 -5.14
C THR A 105 33.02 -13.96 -4.35
N LEU A 106 32.18 -13.13 -3.72
CA LEU A 106 32.63 -11.99 -2.89
C LEU A 106 33.20 -12.46 -1.55
N ALA A 107 32.65 -13.54 -0.97
CA ALA A 107 33.18 -14.16 0.24
C ALA A 107 34.56 -14.80 0.00
N LEU A 108 34.80 -15.37 -1.19
CA LEU A 108 36.09 -15.92 -1.57
C LEU A 108 37.14 -14.81 -1.81
N VAL A 109 36.73 -13.68 -2.38
CA VAL A 109 37.60 -12.52 -2.60
C VAL A 109 37.96 -11.83 -1.28
N ASP A 110 37.03 -11.69 -0.33
CA ASP A 110 37.31 -11.12 0.99
C ASP A 110 38.29 -11.98 1.80
N ALA A 111 38.15 -13.32 1.73
CA ALA A 111 39.08 -14.25 2.34
C ALA A 111 40.49 -14.15 1.74
N ASP A 112 40.62 -14.09 0.40
CA ASP A 112 41.90 -13.90 -0.30
C ASP A 112 42.53 -12.54 0.05
N LEU A 113 41.74 -11.46 0.08
CA LEU A 113 42.21 -10.13 0.48
C LEU A 113 42.61 -10.04 1.95
N SER A 114 41.98 -10.82 2.84
CA SER A 114 42.33 -10.86 4.27
C SER A 114 43.70 -11.48 4.54
N ASP A 115 44.17 -12.37 3.67
CA ASP A 115 45.51 -12.98 3.73
C ASP A 115 46.61 -11.96 3.34
N PHE A 116 46.30 -11.03 2.44
CA PHE A 116 47.19 -9.93 2.05
C PHE A 116 47.11 -8.69 2.95
N SER A 117 46.05 -8.54 3.74
CA SER A 117 45.71 -7.24 4.33
C SER A 117 46.48 -6.88 5.60
N TRP A 118 47.06 -7.81 6.37
CA TRP A 118 47.64 -7.47 7.69
C TRP A 118 48.83 -8.31 8.21
N ASN A 119 49.48 -9.17 7.41
CA ASN A 119 50.66 -9.93 7.88
C ASN A 119 51.97 -9.12 7.83
N PHE A 120 51.94 -7.85 8.26
CA PHE A 120 53.15 -7.12 8.65
C PHE A 120 53.54 -7.57 10.06
N GLU A 121 54.01 -8.82 10.19
CA GLU A 121 54.66 -9.31 11.39
C GLU A 121 55.92 -8.45 11.60
N ASP A 122 55.85 -7.48 12.52
CA ASP A 122 57.00 -6.70 12.98
C ASP A 122 58.02 -7.65 13.63
N PRO A 123 59.25 -7.79 13.10
CA PRO A 123 60.34 -8.30 13.90
C PRO A 123 60.84 -7.14 14.78
N ASN A 124 60.40 -7.11 16.04
CA ASN A 124 60.96 -6.19 17.04
C ASN A 124 61.86 -6.96 18.01
N PRO A 125 62.99 -6.39 18.47
CA PRO A 125 64.06 -5.67 17.77
C PRO A 125 65.29 -6.55 17.47
#